data_AF-A0A1E5PHN8-F1
#
_entry.id   AF-A0A1E5PHN8-F1
#
_cell.length_a   1.000
_cell.length_b   1.000
_cell.length_c   1.000
_cell.angle_alpha   90.00
_cell.angle_beta   90.00
_cell.angle_gamma   90.00
#
_symmetry.space_group_name_H-M   'P 1'
#
loop_
_entity.id
_entity.type
_entity.pdbx_description
1 polymer ?
#
loop_
_entity_poly.entity_id
_entity_poly.type
_entity_poly.pdbx_seq_one_letter_code
_entity_poly.pdbx_strand_id
1 'polypeptide(L)'
;MVGSVSVDRYERIVARLSDAVEKLSKSQFIIGDRALEVCPMQDHGGRSAGDDLFGVSAWLHRLSEDIDVPYNTLKSYRWVASRWPEQHRCPEVAFSTPQTLAAISDDEERWEAIKNPPVGERTGRRRWTPETSWRRVGYHGSGPETAQEKVEAVHDLVADEQVAAQVATDLLRRPSVAFKAMTDDYPDYGPQEAEPALARAV
;
A
#
# COMPACT_ATOMS: atom_id res chain seq x y z
N MET A 1 -3.98 -30.43 -8.98
CA MET A 1 -2.59 -29.93 -8.87
C MET A 1 -2.63 -28.43 -8.67
N VAL A 2 -1.66 -27.86 -7.95
CA VAL A 2 -1.47 -26.41 -7.81
C VAL A 2 -0.13 -26.10 -8.47
N GLY A 3 -0.15 -25.49 -9.66
CA GLY A 3 1.04 -25.38 -10.50
C GLY A 3 1.66 -26.76 -10.79
N SER A 4 2.96 -26.91 -10.49
CA SER A 4 3.73 -28.14 -10.71
C SER A 4 3.69 -29.15 -9.55
N VAL A 5 2.94 -28.88 -8.47
CA VAL A 5 2.90 -29.74 -7.27
C VAL A 5 1.50 -30.28 -6.96
N SER A 6 1.42 -31.39 -6.23
CA SER A 6 0.17 -31.89 -5.66
C SER A 6 -0.37 -30.93 -4.58
N VAL A 7 -1.66 -31.04 -4.28
CA VAL A 7 -2.32 -30.22 -3.25
C VAL A 7 -1.65 -30.47 -1.87
N ASP A 8 -1.48 -31.72 -1.47
CA ASP A 8 -0.81 -32.07 -0.20
C ASP A 8 0.64 -31.58 -0.12
N ARG A 9 1.33 -31.49 -1.26
CA ARG A 9 2.69 -30.93 -1.31
C ARG A 9 2.65 -29.42 -1.16
N TYR A 10 1.71 -28.75 -1.82
CA TYR A 10 1.50 -27.32 -1.69
C TYR A 10 1.19 -26.93 -0.24
N GLU A 11 0.30 -27.65 0.44
CA GLU A 11 -0.05 -27.37 1.84
C GLU A 11 1.16 -27.49 2.78
N ARG A 12 2.00 -28.50 2.59
CA ARG A 12 3.27 -28.64 3.35
C ARG A 12 4.26 -27.52 3.05
N ILE A 13 4.34 -27.06 1.81
CA ILE A 13 5.18 -25.91 1.42
C ILE A 13 4.66 -24.66 2.13
N VAL A 14 3.36 -24.40 2.09
CA VAL A 14 2.74 -23.26 2.77
C VAL A 14 3.05 -23.28 4.26
N ALA A 15 2.89 -24.42 4.95
CA ALA A 15 3.20 -24.52 6.38
C ALA A 15 4.66 -24.17 6.68
N ARG A 16 5.60 -24.67 5.86
CA ARG A 16 7.04 -24.37 6.03
C ARG A 16 7.37 -22.90 5.75
N LEU A 17 6.75 -22.30 4.72
CA LEU A 17 6.95 -20.89 4.40
C LEU A 17 6.36 -19.98 5.48
N SER A 18 5.21 -20.33 6.05
CA SER A 18 4.62 -19.60 7.17
C SER A 18 5.55 -19.57 8.39
N ASP A 19 6.15 -20.70 8.77
CA ASP A 19 7.14 -20.75 9.88
C ASP A 19 8.39 -19.90 9.58
N ALA A 20 8.88 -19.92 8.33
CA ALA A 20 10.00 -19.07 7.92
C ALA A 20 9.66 -17.57 7.99
N VAL A 21 8.44 -17.19 7.58
CA VAL A 21 7.95 -15.81 7.64
C VAL A 21 7.76 -15.34 9.08
N GLU A 22 7.30 -16.21 9.98
CA GLU A 22 7.20 -15.90 11.42
C GLU A 22 8.59 -15.59 12.01
N LYS A 23 9.58 -16.44 11.72
CA LYS A 23 10.97 -16.25 12.17
C LYS A 23 11.55 -14.94 11.61
N LEU A 24 11.34 -14.68 10.33
CA LEU A 24 11.77 -13.43 9.70
C LEU A 24 11.14 -12.22 10.38
N SER A 25 9.83 -12.27 10.63
CA SER A 25 9.09 -11.17 11.28
C SER A 25 9.64 -10.88 12.68
N LYS A 26 9.96 -11.91 13.46
CA LYS A 26 10.64 -11.77 14.76
C LYS A 26 12.00 -11.08 14.62
N SER A 27 12.83 -11.52 13.67
CA SER A 27 14.14 -10.89 13.42
C SER A 27 14.01 -9.42 13.01
N GLN A 28 13.03 -9.06 12.18
CA GLN A 28 12.79 -7.68 11.76
C GLN A 28 12.40 -6.78 12.94
N PHE A 29 11.55 -7.28 13.85
CA PHE A 29 11.24 -6.56 15.09
C PHE A 29 12.46 -6.41 16.00
N ILE A 30 13.26 -7.46 16.19
CA ILE A 30 14.50 -7.38 17.00
C ILE A 30 15.43 -6.30 16.44
N ILE A 31 15.65 -6.28 15.12
CA ILE A 31 16.49 -5.26 14.48
C ILE A 31 15.89 -3.86 14.71
N GLY A 32 14.57 -3.71 14.53
CA GLY A 32 13.86 -2.45 14.75
C GLY A 32 13.98 -1.95 16.21
N ASP A 33 13.84 -2.84 17.18
CA ASP A 33 13.95 -2.55 18.60
C ASP A 33 15.35 -2.08 18.97
N ARG A 34 16.39 -2.76 18.47
CA ARG A 34 17.78 -2.33 18.68
C ARG A 34 18.09 -1.01 17.98
N ALA A 35 17.54 -0.79 16.79
CA ALA A 35 17.66 0.50 16.12
C ALA A 35 16.95 1.63 16.89
N LEU A 36 15.85 1.36 17.60
CA LEU A 36 15.18 2.32 18.48
C LEU A 36 15.96 2.60 19.76
N GLU A 37 16.58 1.57 20.33
CA GLU A 37 17.44 1.70 21.50
C GLU A 37 18.66 2.59 21.20
N VAL A 38 19.29 2.39 20.03
CA VAL A 38 20.41 3.21 19.56
C VAL A 38 19.96 4.62 19.16
N CYS A 39 18.82 4.73 18.51
CA CYS A 39 18.28 6.00 18.01
C CYS A 39 16.79 6.09 18.33
N PRO A 40 16.39 6.75 19.43
CA PRO A 40 14.97 6.93 19.76
C PRO A 40 14.20 7.72 18.69
N MET A 41 12.88 7.55 18.64
CA MET A 41 12.02 8.46 17.84
C MET A 41 11.93 9.79 18.55
N GLN A 42 12.10 10.89 17.81
CA GLN A 42 11.90 12.23 18.34
C GLN A 42 10.48 12.69 18.04
N ASP A 43 9.87 13.40 18.99
CA ASP A 43 8.59 14.06 18.77
C ASP A 43 8.76 15.11 17.67
N HIS A 44 7.78 15.17 16.76
CA HIS A 44 7.83 16.09 15.63
C HIS A 44 7.90 17.53 16.15
N GLY A 45 9.04 18.20 15.95
CA GLY A 45 9.16 19.66 16.13
C GLY A 45 10.11 20.17 17.22
N GLY A 46 10.97 19.34 17.82
CA GLY A 46 11.96 19.81 18.80
C GLY A 46 13.39 19.38 18.45
N ARG A 47 14.34 20.33 18.46
CA ARG A 47 15.76 19.98 18.65
C ARG A 47 15.85 19.27 20.00
N SER A 48 16.19 17.98 20.04
CA SER A 48 16.62 17.39 21.31
C SER A 48 17.89 18.10 21.78
N ALA A 49 17.80 18.69 22.98
CA ALA A 49 18.91 19.24 23.72
C ALA A 49 19.78 18.08 24.23
N GLY A 50 20.68 17.63 23.38
CA GLY A 50 21.64 16.58 23.67
C GLY A 50 22.65 16.61 22.55
N ASP A 51 23.78 17.24 22.83
CA ASP A 51 24.91 17.45 21.95
C ASP A 51 25.57 16.09 21.65
N ASP A 52 24.96 15.32 20.75
CA ASP A 52 25.55 14.09 20.20
C ASP A 52 26.34 14.48 18.95
N LEU A 53 27.66 14.24 18.97
CA LEU A 53 28.60 14.57 17.89
C LEU A 53 28.20 14.01 16.50
N PHE A 54 27.21 13.11 16.44
CA PHE A 54 26.61 12.54 15.25
C PHE A 54 25.08 12.49 15.39
N GLY A 55 24.34 13.08 14.44
CA GLY A 55 22.87 13.02 14.45
C GLY A 55 22.31 11.62 14.19
N VAL A 56 21.00 11.42 14.43
CA VAL A 56 20.28 10.13 14.23
C VAL A 56 20.63 9.45 12.90
N SER A 57 20.75 10.22 11.82
CA SER A 57 21.09 9.68 10.50
C SER A 57 22.48 9.04 10.47
N ALA A 58 23.47 9.62 11.14
CA ALA A 58 24.85 9.13 11.13
C ALA A 58 25.01 7.86 11.97
N TRP A 59 24.38 7.79 13.14
CA TRP A 59 24.35 6.56 13.94
C TRP A 59 23.62 5.42 13.23
N LEU A 60 22.52 5.71 12.53
CA LEU A 60 21.83 4.71 11.72
C LEU A 60 22.62 4.27 10.48
N HIS A 61 23.39 5.16 9.87
CA HIS A 61 24.33 4.78 8.79
C HIS A 61 25.43 3.85 9.30
N ARG A 62 26.03 4.18 10.45
CA ARG A 62 27.02 3.30 11.08
C ARG A 62 26.44 1.94 11.41
N LEU A 63 25.26 1.89 12.04
CA LEU A 63 24.57 0.65 12.34
C LEU A 63 24.28 -0.16 11.06
N SER A 64 23.89 0.52 9.96
CA SER A 64 23.67 -0.10 8.65
C SER A 64 24.90 -0.84 8.13
N GLU A 65 26.07 -0.21 8.26
CA GLU A 65 27.36 -0.79 7.87
C GLU A 65 27.77 -1.94 8.79
N ASP A 66 27.57 -1.80 10.12
CA ASP A 66 28.01 -2.79 11.11
C ASP A 66 27.22 -4.12 11.05
N ILE A 67 25.97 -4.10 10.58
CA ILE A 67 25.11 -5.31 10.53
C ILE A 67 24.71 -5.74 9.11
N ASP A 68 25.25 -5.09 8.08
CA ASP A 68 24.94 -5.33 6.66
C ASP A 68 23.44 -5.24 6.29
N VAL A 69 22.70 -4.34 6.96
CA VAL A 69 21.29 -4.06 6.64
C VAL A 69 21.18 -2.67 6.04
N PRO A 70 20.52 -2.49 4.88
CA PRO A 70 20.42 -1.18 4.24
C PRO A 70 19.79 -0.11 5.16
N TYR A 71 20.34 1.10 5.12
CA TYR A 71 19.88 2.24 5.94
C TYR A 71 18.36 2.47 5.91
N ASN A 72 17.75 2.42 4.71
CA ASN A 72 16.30 2.59 4.56
C ASN A 72 15.50 1.45 5.19
N THR A 73 16.03 0.22 5.16
CA THR A 73 15.44 -0.94 5.83
C THR A 73 15.48 -0.76 7.34
N LEU A 74 16.62 -0.33 7.90
CA LEU A 74 16.74 0.00 9.32
C LEU A 74 15.76 1.10 9.74
N LYS A 75 15.67 2.18 8.97
CA LYS A 75 14.72 3.28 9.23
C LYS A 75 13.28 2.76 9.25
N SER A 76 12.92 1.87 8.33
CA SER A 76 11.61 1.25 8.28
C SER A 76 11.37 0.36 9.50
N TYR A 77 12.27 -0.57 9.81
CA TYR A 77 12.10 -1.47 10.95
C TYR A 77 12.02 -0.72 12.28
N ARG A 78 12.88 0.28 12.45
CA ARG A 78 12.86 1.19 13.60
C ARG A 78 11.50 1.89 13.75
N TRP A 79 10.99 2.46 12.66
CA TRP A 79 9.69 3.13 12.69
C TRP A 79 8.55 2.15 13.01
N VAL A 80 8.51 0.97 12.38
CA VAL A 80 7.49 -0.05 12.69
C VAL A 80 7.57 -0.48 14.15
N ALA A 81 8.75 -0.79 14.67
CA ALA A 81 8.94 -1.16 16.06
C ALA A 81 8.42 -0.09 17.04
N SER A 82 8.55 1.21 16.71
CA SER A 82 8.05 2.29 17.59
C SER A 82 6.53 2.39 17.61
N ARG A 83 5.87 1.94 16.53
CA ARG A 83 4.41 1.94 16.41
C ARG A 83 3.79 0.67 17.01
N TRP A 84 4.60 -0.37 17.22
CA TRP A 84 4.20 -1.67 17.74
C TRP A 84 5.07 -2.10 18.93
N PRO A 85 4.77 -1.59 20.15
CA PRO A 85 5.38 -2.11 21.38
C PRO A 85 5.15 -3.62 21.52
N GLU A 86 6.03 -4.32 22.22
CA GLU A 86 6.05 -5.78 22.30
C GLU A 86 4.69 -6.40 22.66
N GLN A 87 3.97 -5.79 23.60
CA GLN A 87 2.66 -6.27 24.05
C GLN A 87 1.52 -6.13 23.01
N HIS A 88 1.70 -5.32 21.96
CA HIS A 88 0.72 -5.10 20.90
C HIS A 88 1.08 -5.81 19.59
N ARG A 89 2.15 -6.60 19.57
CA ARG A 89 2.56 -7.37 18.40
C ARG A 89 1.72 -8.63 18.26
N CYS A 90 1.47 -9.03 17.02
CA CYS A 90 0.83 -10.30 16.70
C CYS A 90 1.83 -11.17 15.93
N PRO A 91 2.38 -12.27 16.51
CA PRO A 91 3.39 -13.09 15.85
C PRO A 91 2.83 -13.90 14.67
N GLU A 92 1.51 -14.10 14.63
CA GLU A 92 0.83 -14.86 13.58
C GLU A 92 0.70 -14.10 12.27
N VAL A 93 0.97 -12.78 12.26
CA VAL A 93 0.93 -11.95 11.05
C VAL A 93 2.34 -11.65 10.56
N ALA A 94 2.51 -11.67 9.23
CA ALA A 94 3.77 -11.28 8.60
C ALA A 94 4.05 -9.80 8.85
N PHE A 95 5.32 -9.43 9.04
CA PHE A 95 5.78 -8.06 9.33
C PHE A 95 5.26 -6.98 8.35
N SER A 96 4.98 -7.33 7.10
CA SER A 96 4.39 -6.40 6.12
C SER A 96 3.05 -5.80 6.57
N THR A 97 2.27 -6.55 7.35
CA THR A 97 0.98 -6.08 7.89
C THR A 97 1.17 -5.00 8.95
N PRO A 98 1.91 -5.20 10.07
CA PRO A 98 2.19 -4.12 11.00
C PRO A 98 2.94 -2.96 10.33
N GLN A 99 3.79 -3.21 9.34
CA GLN A 99 4.42 -2.14 8.56
C GLN A 99 3.41 -1.26 7.82
N THR A 100 2.37 -1.86 7.23
CA THR A 100 1.30 -1.12 6.55
C THR A 100 0.41 -0.41 7.56
N LEU A 101 -0.07 -1.13 8.58
CA LEU A 101 -0.99 -0.61 9.60
C LEU A 101 -0.33 0.44 10.50
N ALA A 102 1.00 0.51 10.55
CA ALA A 102 1.75 1.57 11.25
C ALA A 102 1.42 2.99 10.74
N ALA A 103 0.87 3.12 9.52
CA ALA A 103 0.38 4.37 8.97
C ALA A 103 -0.90 4.90 9.65
N ILE A 104 -1.64 4.06 10.39
CA ILE A 104 -2.77 4.51 11.21
C ILE A 104 -2.22 5.39 12.33
N SER A 105 -2.67 6.65 12.38
CA SER A 105 -2.18 7.65 13.32
C SER A 105 -2.57 7.34 14.77
N ASP A 106 -3.83 6.95 14.98
CA ASP A 106 -4.35 6.58 16.30
C ASP A 106 -3.76 5.24 16.75
N ASP A 107 -3.22 5.22 17.97
CA ASP A 107 -2.50 4.07 18.51
C ASP A 107 -3.45 2.94 18.92
N GLU A 108 -4.59 3.26 19.54
CA GLU A 108 -5.56 2.27 19.98
C GLU A 108 -6.27 1.63 18.78
N GLU A 109 -6.68 2.44 17.79
CA GLU A 109 -7.25 1.96 16.54
C GLU A 109 -6.27 1.02 15.82
N ARG A 110 -4.98 1.39 15.79
CA ARG A 110 -3.94 0.57 15.18
C ARG A 110 -3.80 -0.77 15.91
N TRP A 111 -3.69 -0.76 17.24
CA TRP A 111 -3.52 -1.97 18.04
C TRP A 111 -4.73 -2.89 17.98
N GLU A 112 -5.93 -2.34 17.88
CA GLU A 112 -7.14 -3.12 17.69
C GLU A 112 -7.28 -3.65 16.26
N ALA A 113 -6.82 -2.89 15.26
CA ALA A 113 -6.87 -3.33 13.87
C ALA A 113 -6.09 -4.64 13.66
N ILE A 114 -4.86 -4.76 14.15
CA ILE A 114 -4.05 -5.97 13.88
C ILE A 114 -4.69 -7.25 14.42
N LYS A 115 -5.44 -7.16 15.54
CA LYS A 115 -6.14 -8.28 16.18
C LYS A 115 -7.43 -8.68 15.47
N ASN A 116 -7.97 -7.81 14.62
CA ASN A 116 -9.24 -7.98 13.93
C ASN A 116 -9.05 -8.10 12.40
N PRO A 117 -8.43 -9.19 11.90
CA PRO A 117 -8.27 -9.38 10.48
C PRO A 117 -9.62 -9.53 9.76
N PRO A 118 -9.76 -8.96 8.55
CA PRO A 118 -10.97 -9.09 7.75
C PRO A 118 -11.19 -10.54 7.30
N VAL A 119 -12.45 -10.88 7.06
CA VAL A 119 -12.85 -12.17 6.51
C VAL A 119 -12.50 -12.17 5.02
N GLY A 120 -11.65 -13.10 4.59
CA GLY A 120 -11.32 -13.24 3.17
C GLY A 120 -12.47 -13.86 2.39
N GLU A 121 -13.03 -13.15 1.43
CA GLU A 121 -14.20 -13.56 0.62
C GLU A 121 -14.06 -14.96 0.02
N ARG A 122 -12.87 -15.30 -0.51
CA ARG A 122 -12.60 -16.59 -1.14
C ARG A 122 -12.51 -17.77 -0.16
N THR A 123 -12.12 -17.53 1.10
CA THR A 123 -11.80 -18.62 2.05
C THR A 123 -12.69 -18.65 3.28
N GLY A 124 -13.46 -17.59 3.53
CA GLY A 124 -14.26 -17.41 4.74
C GLY A 124 -13.44 -17.28 6.03
N ARG A 125 -12.10 -17.30 5.95
CA ARG A 125 -11.21 -17.23 7.12
C ARG A 125 -10.79 -15.79 7.37
N ARG A 126 -10.73 -15.41 8.65
CA ARG A 126 -10.18 -14.13 9.08
C ARG A 126 -8.66 -14.15 8.93
N ARG A 127 -8.12 -13.36 8.01
CA ARG A 127 -6.68 -13.26 7.76
C ARG A 127 -6.31 -11.93 7.11
N TRP A 128 -5.20 -11.36 7.55
CA TRP A 128 -4.53 -10.28 6.82
C TRP A 128 -3.84 -10.79 5.56
N THR A 129 -4.16 -10.19 4.43
CA THR A 129 -3.40 -10.29 3.18
C THR A 129 -2.73 -8.93 2.92
N PRO A 130 -1.75 -8.85 2.01
CA PRO A 130 -1.19 -7.55 1.61
C PRO A 130 -2.27 -6.56 1.18
N GLU A 131 -3.18 -7.02 0.33
CA GLU A 131 -4.30 -6.23 -0.19
C GLU A 131 -5.25 -5.75 0.92
N THR A 132 -5.66 -6.63 1.84
CA THR A 132 -6.59 -6.23 2.90
C THR A 132 -5.93 -5.27 3.90
N SER A 133 -4.63 -5.41 4.14
CA SER A 133 -3.85 -4.49 4.98
C SER A 133 -3.79 -3.10 4.36
N TRP A 134 -3.56 -3.01 3.04
CA TRP A 134 -3.59 -1.74 2.30
C TRP A 134 -4.96 -1.09 2.34
N ARG A 135 -6.02 -1.86 2.02
CA ARG A 135 -7.40 -1.35 2.01
C ARG A 135 -7.78 -0.74 3.36
N ARG A 136 -7.31 -1.33 4.47
CA ARG A 136 -7.56 -0.82 5.83
C ARG A 136 -6.98 0.58 6.07
N VAL A 137 -5.87 0.93 5.42
CA VAL A 137 -5.24 2.26 5.52
C VAL A 137 -5.65 3.21 4.39
N GLY A 138 -6.70 2.86 3.64
CA GLY A 138 -7.18 3.65 2.50
C GLY A 138 -6.30 3.57 1.26
N TYR A 139 -5.29 2.68 1.26
CA TYR A 139 -4.44 2.43 0.11
C TYR A 139 -5.02 1.27 -0.71
N HIS A 140 -5.24 1.44 -2.00
CA HIS A 140 -5.84 0.38 -2.84
C HIS A 140 -4.79 -0.54 -3.51
N GLY A 141 -3.54 -0.53 -3.05
CA GLY A 141 -2.47 -1.33 -3.67
C GLY A 141 -2.02 -0.78 -5.01
N SER A 142 -0.99 -1.40 -5.60
CA SER A 142 -0.36 -1.00 -6.87
C SER A 142 -1.40 -0.57 -7.89
N GLY A 143 -1.18 0.58 -8.55
CA GLY A 143 -2.07 1.07 -9.59
C GLY A 143 -2.46 -0.04 -10.59
N PRO A 144 -3.60 0.13 -11.25
CA PRO A 144 -4.29 -0.93 -12.00
C PRO A 144 -3.35 -1.86 -12.77
N GLU A 145 -3.46 -3.16 -12.57
CA GLU A 145 -2.52 -4.16 -13.12
C GLU A 145 -2.94 -4.60 -14.51
N THR A 146 -4.25 -4.77 -14.72
CA THR A 146 -4.81 -5.15 -16.02
C THR A 146 -5.02 -3.94 -16.93
N ALA A 147 -5.09 -4.19 -18.25
CA ALA A 147 -5.40 -3.14 -19.20
C ALA A 147 -6.79 -2.52 -18.95
N GLN A 148 -7.76 -3.30 -18.47
CA GLN A 148 -9.10 -2.85 -18.17
C GLN A 148 -9.15 -1.96 -16.93
N GLU A 149 -8.52 -2.37 -15.83
CA GLU A 149 -8.42 -1.54 -14.63
C GLU A 149 -7.67 -0.22 -14.92
N LYS A 150 -6.70 -0.23 -15.85
CA LYS A 150 -5.98 0.98 -16.27
C LYS A 150 -6.90 1.94 -17.01
N VAL A 151 -7.80 1.41 -17.84
CA VAL A 151 -8.80 2.19 -18.55
C VAL A 151 -9.80 2.79 -17.56
N GLU A 152 -10.31 2.00 -16.61
CA GLU A 152 -11.23 2.47 -15.56
C GLU A 152 -10.60 3.56 -14.67
N ALA A 153 -9.36 3.38 -14.23
CA ALA A 153 -8.67 4.40 -13.45
C ALA A 153 -8.41 5.71 -14.24
N VAL A 154 -8.18 5.60 -15.55
CA VAL A 154 -8.10 6.78 -16.42
C VAL A 154 -9.46 7.45 -16.52
N HIS A 155 -10.56 6.71 -16.67
CA HIS A 155 -11.92 7.26 -16.69
C HIS A 155 -12.24 8.04 -15.41
N ASP A 156 -11.90 7.50 -14.24
CA ASP A 156 -12.09 8.19 -12.96
C ASP A 156 -11.26 9.48 -12.88
N LEU A 157 -10.04 9.47 -13.43
CA LEU A 157 -9.14 10.63 -13.43
C LEU A 157 -9.60 11.74 -14.38
N VAL A 158 -10.28 11.38 -15.47
CA VAL A 158 -10.82 12.32 -16.47
C VAL A 158 -12.33 12.53 -16.34
N ALA A 159 -12.88 12.46 -15.12
CA ALA A 159 -14.30 12.70 -14.88
C ALA A 159 -14.77 14.11 -15.26
N ASP A 160 -13.84 15.08 -15.36
CA ASP A 160 -14.10 16.43 -15.86
C ASP A 160 -14.05 16.47 -17.39
N GLU A 161 -15.13 16.92 -18.03
CA GLU A 161 -15.28 16.99 -19.49
C GLU A 161 -14.21 17.85 -20.20
N GLN A 162 -13.75 18.94 -19.58
CA GLN A 162 -12.70 19.77 -20.18
C GLN A 162 -11.34 19.06 -20.12
N VAL A 163 -11.06 18.37 -19.01
CA VAL A 163 -9.86 17.54 -18.87
C VAL A 163 -9.91 16.33 -19.81
N ALA A 164 -11.07 15.67 -19.94
CA ALA A 164 -11.29 14.56 -20.85
C ALA A 164 -11.07 14.97 -22.31
N ALA A 165 -11.64 16.10 -22.74
CA ALA A 165 -11.47 16.62 -24.10
C ALA A 165 -9.99 16.92 -24.43
N GLN A 166 -9.26 17.49 -23.48
CA GLN A 166 -7.84 17.79 -23.66
C GLN A 166 -7.01 16.50 -23.73
N VAL A 167 -7.25 15.54 -22.83
CA VAL A 167 -6.56 14.24 -22.84
C VAL A 167 -6.86 13.45 -24.11
N ALA A 168 -8.13 13.43 -24.55
CA ALA A 168 -8.53 12.80 -25.80
C ALA A 168 -7.80 13.43 -27.00
N THR A 169 -7.73 14.77 -27.06
CA THR A 169 -6.99 15.49 -28.10
C THR A 169 -5.51 15.10 -28.12
N ASP A 170 -4.87 15.02 -26.95
CA ASP A 170 -3.46 14.63 -26.83
C ASP A 170 -3.22 13.16 -27.19
N LEU A 171 -4.14 12.27 -26.85
CA LEU A 171 -4.08 10.86 -27.24
C LEU A 171 -4.25 10.68 -28.75
N LEU A 172 -5.15 11.45 -29.39
CA LEU A 172 -5.37 11.43 -30.84
C LEU A 172 -4.20 12.03 -31.64
N ARG A 173 -3.26 12.75 -31.01
CA ARG A 173 -2.00 13.13 -31.66
C ARG A 173 -1.08 11.93 -31.95
N ARG A 174 -1.37 10.75 -31.38
CA ARG A 174 -0.62 9.51 -31.64
C ARG A 174 -1.25 8.79 -32.84
N PRO A 175 -0.53 8.61 -33.97
CA PRO A 175 -1.13 8.12 -35.22
C PRO A 175 -1.84 6.76 -35.12
N SER A 176 -1.27 5.81 -34.38
CA SER A 176 -1.88 4.48 -34.18
C SER A 176 -3.12 4.52 -33.30
N VAL A 177 -3.21 5.49 -32.37
CA VAL A 177 -4.39 5.67 -31.50
C VAL A 177 -5.50 6.33 -32.28
N ALA A 178 -5.20 7.37 -33.06
CA ALA A 178 -6.16 8.02 -33.96
C ALA A 178 -6.74 7.03 -34.97
N PHE A 179 -5.88 6.26 -35.65
CA PHE A 179 -6.34 5.27 -36.62
C PHE A 179 -7.28 4.24 -35.99
N LYS A 180 -6.92 3.72 -34.81
CA LYS A 180 -7.74 2.76 -34.08
C LYS A 180 -9.06 3.37 -33.58
N ALA A 181 -9.03 4.57 -33.01
CA ALA A 181 -10.22 5.27 -32.52
C ALA A 181 -11.21 5.63 -33.64
N MET A 182 -10.72 5.91 -34.85
CA MET A 182 -11.55 6.18 -36.04
C MET A 182 -12.11 4.93 -36.70
N THR A 183 -11.59 3.74 -36.35
CA THR A 183 -12.07 2.45 -36.89
C THR A 183 -12.86 1.62 -35.89
N ASP A 184 -12.78 1.94 -34.60
CA ASP A 184 -13.72 1.41 -33.58
C ASP A 184 -15.09 2.06 -33.79
N ASP A 185 -16.12 1.24 -33.99
CA ASP A 185 -17.51 1.70 -34.07
C ASP A 185 -17.96 2.26 -32.72
N TYR A 186 -18.06 3.57 -32.61
CA TYR A 186 -18.71 4.23 -31.49
C TYR A 186 -20.21 4.29 -31.78
N PRO A 187 -21.10 3.80 -30.89
CA PRO A 187 -22.54 4.01 -31.08
C PRO A 187 -22.84 5.51 -31.08
N ASP A 188 -23.41 6.00 -32.18
CA ASP A 188 -23.87 7.37 -32.35
C ASP A 188 -25.00 7.67 -31.36
N TYR A 189 -24.64 8.26 -30.22
CA TYR A 189 -25.60 8.97 -29.39
C TYR A 189 -25.64 10.40 -29.91
N GLY A 190 -26.56 10.67 -30.83
CA GLY A 190 -26.77 11.99 -31.43
C GLY A 190 -26.92 13.11 -30.38
N PRO A 191 -26.83 14.38 -30.81
CA PRO A 191 -26.81 15.51 -29.89
C PRO A 191 -28.03 15.47 -28.95
N GLN A 192 -27.76 15.47 -27.64
CA GLN A 192 -28.81 15.65 -26.63
C GLN A 192 -29.43 17.03 -26.87
N GLU A 193 -30.69 17.02 -27.31
CA GLU A 193 -31.49 18.22 -27.51
C GLU A 193 -31.45 19.06 -26.23
N ALA A 194 -30.94 20.29 -26.35
CA ALA A 194 -31.00 21.26 -25.27
C ALA A 194 -32.48 21.51 -24.92
N GLU A 195 -32.83 21.29 -23.64
CA GLU A 195 -34.17 21.60 -23.14
C GLU A 195 -34.53 23.07 -23.44
N PRO A 196 -35.72 23.35 -23.99
CA PRO A 196 -36.14 24.72 -24.24
C PRO A 196 -36.39 25.44 -22.92
N ALA A 197 -35.70 26.57 -22.73
CA ALA A 197 -35.91 27.50 -21.64
C ALA A 197 -37.40 27.92 -21.59
N LEU A 198 -38.11 27.45 -20.56
CA LEU A 198 -39.46 27.90 -20.26
C LEU A 198 -39.46 29.40 -19.98
N ALA A 199 -40.04 30.15 -20.92
CA ALA A 199 -40.43 31.53 -20.73
C ALA A 199 -41.38 31.64 -19.52
N ARG A 200 -40.90 32.29 -18.45
CA ARG A 200 -41.77 32.80 -17.38
C ARG A 200 -42.46 34.07 -17.89
N ALA A 201 -43.72 33.94 -18.28
CA ALA A 201 -44.69 35.03 -18.26
C ALA A 201 -45.60 34.81 -17.05
N VAL A 202 -45.49 35.66 -16.04
CA VAL A 202 -46.54 36.46 -15.36
C VAL A 202 -45.81 37.45 -14.45
#